data_AF-A0A7C8JYP9-F1
#
_entry.id   AF-A0A7C8JYP9-F1
#
_cell.length_a   1.000
_cell.length_b   1.000
_cell.length_c   1.000
_cell.angle_alpha   90.00
_cell.angle_beta   90.00
_cell.angle_gamma   90.00
#
_symmetry.space_group_name_H-M   'P 1'
#
loop_
_entity.id
_entity.type
_entity.pdbx_description
1 polymer ?
#
loop_
_entity_poly.entity_id
_entity_poly.type
_entity_poly.pdbx_seq_one_letter_code
_entity_poly.pdbx_strand_id
1 'polypeptide(L)'
;MDVSSQSTSPQPIGNSGSASDHATSTAPIPGLPASAGPVNKEDPVPQLVWLIFGATGHLGRSVSGIALARNDFVIHVGKTGTDEQNPPPSNPNGVFTLCDIRDRESVSKTFDRSLTVWGRIDVVVNCAGYGIIGACEDQDEYEIRNQLDTNFMGLFNIMHLTIPYFRKRKEGRYIIFSSTSGFLGLPGLGGYCGSKWAVEGFVESLMYELEPSNIKVSLIITGLAKRDEPTQDTHGQIPNWAHFLITTPSAPYAGVTSPANHARRMVQWIQDKQITSGLKVAEMVWELAHCQNPPLRLLLGQHAVESMRDRLRFTLEEIEDWKHLYNLDDSDIQNQNDGQEDGGEMEDVVMSTREDDDDSK
;
A
#
# COMPACT_ATOMS: atom_id res chain seq x y z
N MET A 1 -83.37 -19.53 27.06
CA MET A 1 -83.26 -20.62 26.07
C MET A 1 -81.78 -20.89 25.90
N ASP A 2 -81.36 -22.07 26.31
CA ASP A 2 -80.03 -22.63 26.07
C ASP A 2 -79.67 -22.67 24.59
N VAL A 3 -78.37 -22.66 24.27
CA VAL A 3 -77.60 -23.82 23.76
C VAL A 3 -76.33 -23.34 23.01
N SER A 4 -75.16 -23.70 23.58
CA SER A 4 -73.85 -24.09 22.99
C SER A 4 -73.22 -23.28 21.83
N SER A 5 -72.07 -22.63 22.05
CA SER A 5 -70.68 -23.13 21.90
C SER A 5 -70.09 -23.01 20.48
N GLN A 6 -69.01 -22.24 20.34
CA GLN A 6 -67.71 -22.69 19.81
C GLN A 6 -66.69 -21.55 19.86
N SER A 7 -65.57 -21.83 20.55
CA SER A 7 -64.37 -21.03 20.59
C SER A 7 -63.60 -21.14 19.27
N THR A 8 -63.16 -20.02 18.70
CA THR A 8 -62.06 -20.02 17.74
C THR A 8 -61.13 -18.85 18.05
N SER A 9 -59.94 -19.20 18.54
CA SER A 9 -58.79 -18.29 18.69
C SER A 9 -58.27 -17.88 17.29
N PRO A 10 -57.86 -16.63 17.06
CA PRO A 10 -57.10 -16.31 15.86
C PRO A 10 -55.68 -16.86 16.00
N GLN A 11 -55.34 -17.81 15.13
CA GLN A 11 -54.00 -18.37 14.96
C GLN A 11 -53.04 -17.28 14.42
N PRO A 12 -51.76 -17.29 14.85
CA PRO A 12 -50.73 -16.43 14.28
C PRO A 12 -50.41 -16.91 12.85
N ILE A 13 -50.33 -15.95 11.94
CA ILE A 13 -49.97 -16.17 10.53
C ILE A 13 -48.56 -16.76 10.50
N GLY A 14 -48.47 -18.04 10.11
CA GLY A 14 -47.22 -18.73 9.85
C GLY A 14 -46.51 -18.07 8.67
N ASN A 15 -45.43 -17.35 8.95
CA ASN A 15 -44.54 -16.86 7.91
C ASN A 15 -43.59 -18.02 7.54
N SER A 16 -43.98 -18.83 6.56
CA SER A 16 -43.09 -19.78 5.90
C SER A 16 -42.15 -19.02 4.96
N GLY A 17 -41.22 -18.28 5.55
CA GLY A 17 -40.05 -17.74 4.86
C GLY A 17 -38.98 -18.81 4.88
N SER A 18 -38.82 -19.51 3.75
CA SER A 18 -37.69 -20.41 3.52
C SER A 18 -36.40 -19.69 3.86
N ALA A 19 -35.56 -20.32 4.69
CA ALA A 19 -34.19 -19.92 4.94
C ALA A 19 -33.50 -19.73 3.58
N SER A 20 -33.30 -18.48 3.18
CA SER A 20 -32.50 -18.16 2.00
C SER A 20 -31.07 -18.48 2.36
N ASP A 21 -30.55 -19.54 1.75
CA ASP A 21 -29.14 -19.89 1.75
C ASP A 21 -28.28 -18.64 1.59
N HIS A 22 -27.46 -18.34 2.60
CA HIS A 22 -26.30 -17.45 2.41
C HIS A 22 -25.29 -18.19 1.54
N ALA A 23 -25.58 -18.27 0.24
CA ALA A 23 -24.62 -18.65 -0.77
C ALA A 23 -23.53 -17.57 -0.77
N THR A 24 -22.41 -17.84 -0.12
CA THR A 24 -21.15 -17.14 -0.35
C THR A 24 -20.92 -17.12 -1.85
N SER A 25 -21.00 -15.94 -2.47
CA SER A 25 -20.74 -15.77 -3.89
C SER A 25 -19.33 -16.28 -4.22
N THR A 26 -19.27 -17.47 -4.81
CA THR A 26 -18.07 -18.17 -5.29
C THR A 26 -17.68 -17.67 -6.68
N ALA A 27 -17.82 -16.36 -6.93
CA ALA A 27 -17.31 -15.79 -8.17
C ALA A 27 -15.79 -16.09 -8.25
N PRO A 28 -15.32 -16.72 -9.36
CA PRO A 28 -13.92 -17.11 -9.49
C PRO A 28 -13.03 -15.88 -9.34
N ILE A 29 -11.91 -16.05 -8.64
CA ILE A 29 -10.92 -14.99 -8.47
C ILE A 29 -10.33 -14.71 -9.85
N PRO A 30 -10.34 -13.45 -10.33
CA PRO A 30 -9.68 -13.09 -11.58
C PRO A 30 -8.20 -13.47 -11.50
N GLY A 31 -7.67 -14.20 -12.48
CA GLY A 31 -6.25 -14.52 -12.55
C GLY A 31 -5.41 -13.33 -13.03
N LEU A 32 -4.09 -13.41 -12.83
CA LEU A 32 -3.15 -12.43 -13.39
C LEU A 32 -3.21 -12.40 -14.94
N PRO A 33 -2.91 -11.24 -15.57
CA PRO A 33 -2.90 -11.13 -17.03
C PRO A 33 -1.80 -12.00 -17.64
N ALA A 34 -1.99 -12.45 -18.88
CA ALA A 34 -1.02 -13.31 -19.59
C ALA A 34 0.39 -12.70 -19.67
N SER A 35 0.50 -11.37 -19.74
CA SER A 35 1.78 -10.65 -19.74
C SER A 35 2.60 -10.84 -18.46
N ALA A 36 1.96 -11.17 -17.33
CA ALA A 36 2.65 -11.48 -16.08
C ALA A 36 3.30 -12.89 -16.10
N GLY A 37 2.99 -13.73 -17.10
CA GLY A 37 3.36 -15.13 -17.11
C GLY A 37 2.80 -15.87 -15.90
N PRO A 38 1.46 -15.92 -15.73
CA PRO A 38 0.82 -16.59 -14.61
C PRO A 38 1.12 -18.08 -14.59
N VAL A 39 0.98 -18.68 -13.41
CA VAL A 39 1.14 -20.11 -13.23
C VAL A 39 0.15 -20.87 -14.10
N ASN A 40 0.65 -21.82 -14.90
CA ASN A 40 -0.21 -22.76 -15.60
C ASN A 40 -0.85 -23.69 -14.57
N LYS A 41 -2.19 -23.73 -14.52
CA LYS A 41 -2.94 -24.55 -13.56
C LYS A 41 -2.84 -26.05 -13.84
N GLU A 42 -2.38 -26.43 -15.02
CA GLU A 42 -2.22 -27.82 -15.44
C GLU A 42 -0.83 -28.40 -15.10
N ASP A 43 0.17 -27.54 -14.85
CA ASP A 43 1.53 -27.96 -14.52
C ASP A 43 1.72 -28.03 -13.00
N PRO A 44 2.57 -28.97 -12.50
CA PRO A 44 2.95 -28.96 -11.11
C PRO A 44 3.71 -27.68 -10.77
N VAL A 45 3.12 -26.90 -9.86
CA VAL A 45 3.69 -25.62 -9.41
C VAL A 45 4.86 -25.91 -8.46
N PRO A 46 6.06 -25.33 -8.69
CA PRO A 46 7.20 -25.54 -7.81
C PRO A 46 6.92 -24.93 -6.44
N GLN A 47 7.24 -25.68 -5.38
CA GLN A 47 7.09 -25.20 -4.00
C GLN A 47 8.07 -24.06 -3.72
N LEU A 48 7.60 -23.00 -3.07
CA LEU A 48 8.41 -21.87 -2.61
C LEU A 48 8.58 -21.88 -1.08
N VAL A 49 9.67 -21.28 -0.61
CA VAL A 49 9.87 -20.98 0.82
C VAL A 49 9.60 -19.51 1.08
N TRP A 50 8.61 -19.23 1.93
CA TRP A 50 8.12 -17.91 2.27
C TRP A 50 8.59 -17.47 3.65
N LEU A 51 9.17 -16.27 3.74
CA LEU A 51 9.44 -15.58 5.00
C LEU A 51 8.47 -14.40 5.15
N ILE A 52 7.49 -14.52 6.04
CA ILE A 52 6.36 -13.59 6.13
C ILE A 52 6.43 -12.80 7.44
N PHE A 53 6.81 -11.52 7.35
CA PHE A 53 6.77 -10.55 8.45
C PHE A 53 5.35 -10.05 8.67
N GLY A 54 4.88 -10.05 9.93
CA GLY A 54 3.50 -9.72 10.27
C GLY A 54 2.52 -10.85 9.94
N ALA A 55 2.97 -12.11 9.99
CA ALA A 55 2.17 -13.30 9.67
C ALA A 55 0.99 -13.53 10.64
N THR A 56 1.02 -12.90 11.81
CA THR A 56 -0.03 -12.91 12.84
C THR A 56 -1.04 -11.77 12.67
N GLY A 57 -0.79 -10.82 11.77
CA GLY A 57 -1.72 -9.77 11.40
C GLY A 57 -2.77 -10.23 10.39
N HIS A 58 -3.74 -9.36 10.07
CA HIS A 58 -4.89 -9.71 9.22
C HIS A 58 -4.50 -10.31 7.87
N LEU A 59 -3.78 -9.56 7.03
CA LEU A 59 -3.39 -10.02 5.69
C LEU A 59 -2.27 -11.05 5.74
N GLY A 60 -1.35 -10.95 6.70
CA GLY A 60 -0.26 -11.91 6.87
C GLY A 60 -0.74 -13.32 7.22
N ARG A 61 -1.80 -13.45 8.02
CA ARG A 61 -2.44 -14.75 8.29
C ARG A 61 -3.00 -15.38 7.02
N SER A 62 -3.71 -14.59 6.22
CA SER A 62 -4.31 -15.09 4.97
C SER A 62 -3.23 -15.49 3.96
N VAL A 63 -2.19 -14.67 3.77
CA VAL A 63 -1.06 -15.03 2.88
C VAL A 63 -0.39 -16.32 3.35
N SER A 64 -0.13 -16.44 4.66
CA SER A 64 0.47 -17.64 5.25
C SER A 64 -0.40 -18.88 5.03
N GLY A 65 -1.71 -18.75 5.28
CA GLY A 65 -2.68 -19.84 5.13
C GLY A 65 -2.80 -20.31 3.69
N ILE A 66 -2.85 -19.39 2.72
CA ILE A 66 -2.89 -19.73 1.30
C ILE A 66 -1.58 -20.42 0.87
N ALA A 67 -0.41 -19.88 1.21
CA ALA A 67 0.86 -20.51 0.87
C ALA A 67 0.95 -21.96 1.39
N LEU A 68 0.60 -22.19 2.66
CA LEU A 68 0.55 -23.55 3.23
C LEU A 68 -0.49 -24.44 2.53
N ALA A 69 -1.67 -23.92 2.22
CA ALA A 69 -2.72 -24.67 1.51
C ALA A 69 -2.31 -25.06 0.08
N ARG A 70 -1.40 -24.29 -0.54
CA ARG A 70 -0.77 -24.58 -1.83
C ARG A 70 0.51 -25.43 -1.71
N ASN A 71 0.74 -26.00 -0.52
CA ASN A 71 1.87 -26.88 -0.21
C ASN A 71 3.25 -26.19 -0.27
N ASP A 72 3.30 -24.87 -0.10
CA ASP A 72 4.56 -24.14 0.10
C ASP A 72 5.05 -24.25 1.55
N PHE A 73 6.29 -23.82 1.79
CA PHE A 73 6.89 -23.74 3.12
C PHE A 73 6.82 -22.31 3.65
N VAL A 74 6.47 -22.14 4.92
CA VAL A 74 6.27 -20.81 5.52
C VAL A 74 7.05 -20.67 6.82
N ILE A 75 7.75 -19.55 6.96
CA ILE A 75 8.19 -19.00 8.24
C ILE A 75 7.22 -17.88 8.61
N HIS A 76 6.40 -18.13 9.62
CA HIS A 76 5.47 -17.15 10.17
C HIS A 76 6.23 -16.28 11.17
N VAL A 77 6.37 -14.99 10.88
CA VAL A 77 7.00 -14.05 11.81
C VAL A 77 5.93 -13.20 12.49
N GLY A 78 5.73 -13.44 13.78
CA GLY A 78 4.92 -12.60 14.68
C GLY A 78 5.75 -11.50 15.35
N LYS A 79 5.06 -10.57 16.00
CA LYS A 79 5.67 -9.46 16.74
C LYS A 79 6.04 -9.91 18.16
N THR A 80 7.29 -9.68 18.54
CA THR A 80 7.76 -9.87 19.92
C THR A 80 7.01 -8.96 20.90
N GLY A 81 6.64 -9.50 22.05
CA GLY A 81 5.87 -8.86 23.12
C GLY A 81 4.36 -8.80 22.86
N THR A 82 3.85 -9.43 21.80
CA THR A 82 2.43 -9.41 21.42
C THR A 82 1.92 -10.80 21.04
N ASP A 83 2.67 -11.55 20.23
CA ASP A 83 2.16 -12.76 19.59
C ASP A 83 2.63 -14.07 20.24
N GLU A 84 3.40 -14.02 21.34
CA GLU A 84 3.91 -15.18 22.07
C GLU A 84 2.81 -16.19 22.44
N GLN A 85 1.66 -15.66 22.83
CA GLN A 85 0.55 -16.45 23.36
C GLN A 85 -0.43 -16.91 22.28
N ASN A 86 -0.30 -16.39 21.05
CA ASN A 86 -1.23 -16.64 19.95
C ASN A 86 -0.48 -17.05 18.66
N PRO A 87 0.31 -18.14 18.68
CA PRO A 87 0.99 -18.61 17.49
C PRO A 87 -0.01 -19.09 16.42
N PRO A 88 0.38 -19.07 15.13
CA PRO A 88 -0.41 -19.71 14.07
C PRO A 88 -0.64 -21.21 14.35
N PRO A 89 -1.71 -21.80 13.79
CA PRO A 89 -1.95 -23.24 13.88
C PRO A 89 -0.75 -24.04 13.38
N SER A 90 -0.44 -25.15 14.06
CA SER A 90 0.66 -26.04 13.67
C SER A 90 0.42 -26.63 12.28
N ASN A 91 1.47 -26.63 11.44
CA ASN A 91 1.47 -27.21 10.11
C ASN A 91 2.88 -27.79 9.83
N PRO A 92 3.02 -28.97 9.22
CA PRO A 92 4.34 -29.55 8.90
C PRO A 92 5.25 -28.64 8.06
N ASN A 93 4.66 -27.82 7.18
CA ASN A 93 5.38 -26.88 6.32
C ASN A 93 5.49 -25.47 6.94
N GLY A 94 4.98 -25.26 8.16
CA GLY A 94 4.94 -23.97 8.84
C GLY A 94 5.81 -23.92 10.09
N VAL A 95 6.66 -22.91 10.23
CA VAL A 95 7.43 -22.65 11.45
C VAL A 95 7.17 -21.24 11.95
N PHE A 96 6.81 -21.10 13.22
CA PHE A 96 6.58 -19.82 13.86
C PHE A 96 7.84 -19.28 14.54
N THR A 97 8.06 -17.97 14.42
CA THR A 97 9.13 -17.24 15.10
C THR A 97 8.67 -15.82 15.42
N LEU A 98 9.33 -15.18 16.38
CA LEU A 98 9.04 -13.84 16.83
C LEU A 98 10.15 -12.89 16.40
N CYS A 99 9.79 -11.69 16.00
CA CYS A 99 10.72 -10.65 15.61
C CYS A 99 10.16 -9.27 15.94
N ASP A 100 10.99 -8.39 16.49
CA ASP A 100 10.76 -6.95 16.39
C ASP A 100 11.51 -6.42 15.17
N ILE A 101 10.77 -6.04 14.13
CA ILE A 101 11.37 -5.60 12.86
C ILE A 101 12.12 -4.26 12.99
N ARG A 102 11.84 -3.49 14.04
CA ARG A 102 12.56 -2.24 14.36
C ARG A 102 13.98 -2.53 14.82
N ASP A 103 14.21 -3.69 15.43
CA ASP A 103 15.52 -4.16 15.83
C ASP A 103 16.19 -4.97 14.70
N ARG A 104 17.28 -4.41 14.17
CA ARG A 104 18.05 -5.05 13.11
C ARG A 104 18.61 -6.41 13.52
N GLU A 105 19.01 -6.59 14.78
CA GLU A 105 19.57 -7.87 15.25
C GLU A 105 18.49 -8.96 15.31
N SER A 106 17.30 -8.61 15.81
CA SER A 106 16.12 -9.47 15.75
C SER A 106 15.81 -9.94 14.33
N VAL A 107 15.80 -9.02 13.35
CA VAL A 107 15.57 -9.37 11.93
C VAL A 107 16.65 -10.32 11.40
N SER A 108 17.92 -10.08 11.75
CA SER A 108 19.03 -10.96 11.34
C SER A 108 18.85 -12.37 11.89
N LYS A 109 18.53 -12.52 13.18
CA LYS A 109 18.30 -13.82 13.82
C LYS A 109 17.13 -14.56 13.19
N THR A 110 16.03 -13.86 12.89
CA THR A 110 14.88 -14.44 12.18
C THR A 110 15.28 -14.95 10.81
N PHE A 111 16.03 -14.16 10.04
CA PHE A 111 16.51 -14.55 8.72
C PHE A 111 17.44 -15.78 8.76
N ASP A 112 18.42 -15.79 9.67
CA ASP A 112 19.34 -16.93 9.85
C ASP A 112 18.59 -18.20 10.27
N ARG A 113 17.58 -18.05 11.14
CA ARG A 113 16.70 -19.15 11.54
C ARG A 113 15.92 -19.69 10.35
N SER A 114 15.37 -18.84 9.50
CA SER A 114 14.64 -19.25 8.29
C SER A 114 15.52 -20.07 7.35
N LEU A 115 16.76 -19.64 7.11
CA LEU A 115 17.74 -20.38 6.32
C LEU A 115 18.11 -21.73 6.96
N THR A 116 18.22 -21.79 8.29
CA THR A 116 18.53 -23.03 9.00
C THR A 116 17.40 -24.07 8.89
N VAL A 117 16.14 -23.62 8.87
CA VAL A 117 14.97 -24.50 8.84
C VAL A 117 14.75 -25.11 7.46
N TRP A 118 14.74 -24.28 6.42
CA TRP A 118 14.35 -24.71 5.06
C TRP A 118 15.51 -24.74 4.06
N GLY A 119 16.72 -24.32 4.46
CA GLY A 119 17.91 -24.26 3.60
C GLY A 119 17.90 -23.14 2.57
N ARG A 120 16.74 -22.53 2.30
CA ARG A 120 16.56 -21.43 1.35
C ARG A 120 15.37 -20.56 1.72
N ILE A 121 15.29 -19.36 1.12
CA ILE A 121 14.13 -18.46 1.15
C ILE A 121 13.92 -18.01 -0.29
N ASP A 122 12.71 -18.12 -0.82
CA ASP A 122 12.40 -17.73 -2.20
C ASP A 122 11.61 -16.42 -2.25
N VAL A 123 10.75 -16.21 -1.25
CA VAL A 123 9.88 -15.03 -1.15
C VAL A 123 9.98 -14.41 0.24
N VAL A 124 10.19 -13.10 0.31
CA VAL A 124 10.06 -12.31 1.54
C VAL A 124 8.81 -11.45 1.41
N VAL A 125 7.89 -11.60 2.35
CA VAL A 125 6.66 -10.81 2.42
C VAL A 125 6.72 -9.91 3.65
N ASN A 126 6.43 -8.62 3.48
CA ASN A 126 6.23 -7.72 4.61
C ASN A 126 4.77 -7.25 4.69
N CYS A 127 4.04 -7.81 5.66
CA CYS A 127 2.70 -7.39 6.05
C CYS A 127 2.71 -6.55 7.33
N ALA A 128 3.87 -6.35 7.96
CA ALA A 128 3.96 -5.65 9.23
C ALA A 128 3.77 -4.14 9.04
N GLY A 129 2.88 -3.58 9.84
CA GLY A 129 2.64 -2.15 9.90
C GLY A 129 1.30 -1.82 10.54
N TYR A 130 1.16 -0.58 10.97
CA TYR A 130 -0.05 -0.07 11.58
C TYR A 130 -0.24 1.42 11.25
N GLY A 131 -1.43 1.93 11.51
CA GLY A 131 -1.81 3.32 11.29
C GLY A 131 -2.36 3.95 12.56
N ILE A 132 -2.34 5.28 12.62
CA ILE A 132 -2.99 6.05 13.69
C ILE A 132 -3.99 7.01 13.03
N ILE A 133 -5.24 6.93 13.47
CA ILE A 133 -6.35 7.78 13.03
C ILE A 133 -6.51 8.92 14.03
N GLY A 134 -6.38 10.15 13.55
CA GLY A 134 -6.56 11.36 14.33
C GLY A 134 -6.01 12.58 13.60
N ALA A 135 -6.32 13.78 14.08
CA ALA A 135 -5.65 14.97 13.59
C ALA A 135 -4.13 14.84 13.78
N CYS A 136 -3.34 15.39 12.86
CA CYS A 136 -1.88 15.32 12.97
C CYS A 136 -1.38 15.92 14.30
N GLU A 137 -1.97 17.05 14.72
CA GLU A 137 -1.65 17.73 15.98
C GLU A 137 -2.07 16.93 17.22
N ASP A 138 -3.09 16.07 17.12
CA ASP A 138 -3.55 15.25 18.25
C ASP A 138 -2.73 13.97 18.41
N GLN A 139 -1.99 13.55 17.37
CA GLN A 139 -1.19 12.33 17.41
C GLN A 139 0.06 12.54 18.25
N ASP A 140 0.30 11.62 19.20
CA ASP A 140 1.50 11.64 20.02
C ASP A 140 2.76 11.48 19.17
N GLU A 141 3.76 12.30 19.44
CA GLU A 141 4.99 12.37 18.65
C GLU A 141 5.81 11.06 18.71
N TYR A 142 5.78 10.34 19.84
CA TYR A 142 6.45 9.05 19.97
C TYR A 142 5.70 7.97 19.19
N GLU A 143 4.38 8.02 19.15
CA GLU A 143 3.58 7.09 18.35
C GLU A 143 3.77 7.31 16.85
N ILE A 144 3.91 8.56 16.38
CA ILE A 144 4.23 8.86 14.98
C ILE A 144 5.61 8.29 14.62
N ARG A 145 6.62 8.49 15.47
CA ARG A 145 7.96 7.92 15.26
C ARG A 145 7.94 6.40 15.26
N ASN A 146 7.25 5.79 16.22
CA ASN A 146 7.13 4.34 16.30
C ASN A 146 6.43 3.75 15.07
N GLN A 147 5.44 4.45 14.53
CA GLN A 147 4.78 4.08 13.28
C GLN A 147 5.74 4.16 12.09
N LEU A 148 6.59 5.19 12.01
CA LEU A 148 7.62 5.28 10.97
C LEU A 148 8.68 4.19 11.14
N ASP A 149 9.12 3.94 12.37
CA ASP A 149 10.09 2.89 12.68
C ASP A 149 9.56 1.51 12.30
N THR A 150 8.27 1.24 12.55
CA THR A 150 7.64 -0.03 12.20
C THR A 150 7.41 -0.14 10.69
N ASN A 151 6.72 0.83 10.10
CA ASN A 151 6.25 0.75 8.72
C ASN A 151 7.39 0.88 7.71
N PHE A 152 8.35 1.77 7.97
CA PHE A 152 9.44 2.10 7.06
C PHE A 152 10.78 1.53 7.51
N MET A 153 11.30 1.89 8.70
CA MET A 153 12.63 1.42 9.13
C MET A 153 12.68 -0.10 9.31
N GLY A 154 11.57 -0.71 9.74
CA GLY A 154 11.43 -2.15 9.82
C GLY A 154 11.52 -2.84 8.45
N LEU A 155 10.85 -2.29 7.44
CA LEU A 155 10.99 -2.74 6.05
C LEU A 155 12.44 -2.58 5.56
N PHE A 156 13.05 -1.43 5.84
CA PHE A 156 14.44 -1.18 5.50
C PHE A 156 15.36 -2.24 6.12
N ASN A 157 15.20 -2.57 7.39
CA ASN A 157 15.97 -3.62 8.06
C ASN A 157 15.83 -4.98 7.36
N ILE A 158 14.58 -5.39 7.08
CA ILE A 158 14.26 -6.64 6.38
C ILE A 158 14.96 -6.69 5.03
N MET A 159 14.75 -5.68 4.17
CA MET A 159 15.30 -5.67 2.82
C MET A 159 16.83 -5.59 2.87
N HIS A 160 17.40 -4.69 3.66
CA HIS A 160 18.84 -4.50 3.75
C HIS A 160 19.58 -5.78 4.20
N LEU A 161 18.99 -6.58 5.09
CA LEU A 161 19.60 -7.85 5.52
C LEU A 161 19.43 -8.98 4.51
N THR A 162 18.34 -8.99 3.74
CA THR A 162 17.99 -10.11 2.85
C THR A 162 18.45 -9.93 1.40
N ILE A 163 18.65 -8.69 0.93
CA ILE A 163 19.11 -8.40 -0.45
C ILE A 163 20.44 -9.08 -0.78
N PRO A 164 21.48 -9.05 0.07
CA PRO A 164 22.76 -9.69 -0.27
C PRO A 164 22.61 -11.20 -0.56
N TYR A 165 21.70 -11.87 0.14
CA TYR A 165 21.40 -13.28 -0.09
C TYR A 165 20.73 -13.51 -1.44
N PHE A 166 19.67 -12.77 -1.76
CA PHE A 166 19.01 -12.88 -3.07
C PHE A 166 19.92 -12.47 -4.22
N ARG A 167 20.77 -11.45 -4.03
CA ARG A 167 21.77 -11.04 -5.02
C ARG A 167 22.76 -12.16 -5.31
N LYS A 168 23.23 -12.87 -4.29
CA LYS A 168 24.12 -14.03 -4.46
C LYS A 168 23.41 -15.18 -5.20
N ARG A 169 22.12 -15.38 -4.95
CA ARG A 169 21.29 -16.37 -5.64
C ARG A 169 20.93 -15.98 -7.08
N LYS A 170 21.00 -14.69 -7.43
CA LYS A 170 20.48 -14.11 -8.67
C LYS A 170 18.99 -14.41 -8.90
N GLU A 171 18.27 -14.51 -7.80
CA GLU A 171 16.85 -14.84 -7.77
C GLU A 171 16.31 -14.51 -6.38
N GLY A 172 15.10 -13.96 -6.34
CA GLY A 172 14.40 -13.64 -5.10
C GLY A 172 13.20 -12.76 -5.36
N ARG A 173 12.23 -12.79 -4.45
CA ARG A 173 10.99 -12.02 -4.59
C ARG A 173 10.65 -11.31 -3.28
N TYR A 174 10.34 -10.03 -3.40
CA TYR A 174 9.77 -9.21 -2.33
C TYR A 174 8.31 -8.91 -2.64
N ILE A 175 7.43 -9.14 -1.67
CA ILE A 175 6.04 -8.71 -1.74
C ILE A 175 5.74 -7.85 -0.52
N ILE A 176 5.57 -6.55 -0.74
CA ILE A 176 5.48 -5.55 0.32
C ILE A 176 4.06 -5.00 0.36
N PHE A 177 3.39 -5.11 1.51
CA PHE A 177 2.06 -4.54 1.68
C PHE A 177 2.15 -3.03 1.91
N SER A 178 1.70 -2.30 0.90
CA SER A 178 1.49 -0.87 0.94
C SER A 178 0.02 -0.57 1.24
N SER A 179 -0.45 0.62 0.88
CA SER A 179 -1.82 1.08 1.03
C SER A 179 -2.08 2.13 -0.04
N THR A 180 -3.36 2.38 -0.35
CA THR A 180 -3.74 3.61 -1.07
C THR A 180 -3.16 4.87 -0.41
N SER A 181 -2.94 4.85 0.91
CA SER A 181 -2.29 5.93 1.65
C SER A 181 -0.80 6.15 1.29
N GLY A 182 -0.18 5.24 0.53
CA GLY A 182 1.18 5.42 -0.02
C GLY A 182 1.25 6.36 -1.22
N PHE A 183 0.10 6.79 -1.74
CA PHE A 183 -0.02 7.74 -2.86
C PHE A 183 -1.10 8.81 -2.62
N LEU A 184 -1.95 8.62 -1.61
CA LEU A 184 -3.01 9.54 -1.22
C LEU A 184 -2.67 10.20 0.11
N GLY A 185 -2.82 11.53 0.17
CA GLY A 185 -2.93 12.26 1.43
C GLY A 185 -4.36 12.17 1.95
N LEU A 186 -4.57 11.54 3.10
CA LEU A 186 -5.90 11.36 3.69
C LEU A 186 -6.01 12.14 5.01
N PRO A 187 -7.00 13.04 5.15
CA PRO A 187 -7.22 13.74 6.41
C PRO A 187 -7.51 12.77 7.56
N GLY A 188 -6.78 12.95 8.66
CA GLY A 188 -6.82 12.05 9.81
C GLY A 188 -5.81 10.89 9.78
N LEU A 189 -4.97 10.80 8.73
CA LEU A 189 -3.95 9.75 8.56
C LEU A 189 -2.57 10.31 8.21
N GLY A 190 -2.27 11.57 8.54
CA GLY A 190 -1.05 12.26 8.10
C GLY A 190 0.25 11.47 8.32
N GLY A 191 0.50 11.02 9.57
CA GLY A 191 1.68 10.21 9.87
C GLY A 191 1.71 8.86 9.14
N TYR A 192 0.54 8.22 8.99
CA TYR A 192 0.42 6.94 8.28
C TYR A 192 0.71 7.09 6.79
N CYS A 193 0.12 8.11 6.15
CA CYS A 193 0.40 8.49 4.76
C CYS A 193 1.90 8.73 4.58
N GLY A 194 2.53 9.58 5.41
CA GLY A 194 3.97 9.83 5.34
C GLY A 194 4.80 8.54 5.42
N SER A 195 4.47 7.63 6.34
CA SER A 195 5.17 6.35 6.45
C SER A 195 5.00 5.44 5.22
N LYS A 196 3.81 5.40 4.60
CA LYS A 196 3.56 4.57 3.42
C LYS A 196 4.12 5.17 2.13
N TRP A 197 4.17 6.50 2.02
CA TRP A 197 4.91 7.17 0.95
C TRP A 197 6.41 6.86 1.03
N ALA A 198 6.98 6.87 2.24
CA ALA A 198 8.39 6.49 2.43
C ALA A 198 8.67 5.04 1.99
N VAL A 199 7.75 4.11 2.29
CA VAL A 199 7.81 2.72 1.80
C VAL A 199 7.78 2.65 0.27
N GLU A 200 6.81 3.31 -0.36
CA GLU A 200 6.65 3.32 -1.83
C GLU A 200 7.89 3.90 -2.52
N GLY A 201 8.36 5.07 -2.09
CA GLY A 201 9.52 5.74 -2.68
C GLY A 201 10.80 4.94 -2.50
N PHE A 202 11.01 4.35 -1.32
CA PHE A 202 12.15 3.46 -1.07
C PHE A 202 12.15 2.24 -1.97
N VAL A 203 11.01 1.54 -2.07
CA VAL A 203 10.89 0.32 -2.87
C VAL A 203 11.00 0.63 -4.37
N GLU A 204 10.39 1.71 -4.84
CA GLU A 204 10.48 2.15 -6.23
C GLU A 204 11.91 2.52 -6.63
N SER A 205 12.62 3.30 -5.79
CA SER A 205 14.03 3.60 -6.03
C SER A 205 14.89 2.34 -6.05
N LEU A 206 14.66 1.43 -5.10
CA LEU A 206 15.45 0.22 -4.95
C LEU A 206 15.21 -0.80 -6.07
N MET A 207 14.03 -0.80 -6.71
CA MET A 207 13.68 -1.73 -7.78
C MET A 207 14.72 -1.72 -8.92
N TYR A 208 15.22 -0.55 -9.30
CA TYR A 208 16.24 -0.39 -10.34
C TYR A 208 17.59 -1.03 -9.97
N GLU A 209 17.95 -1.05 -8.68
CA GLU A 209 19.19 -1.70 -8.20
C GLU A 209 19.06 -3.23 -8.11
N LEU A 210 17.83 -3.72 -7.94
CA LEU A 210 17.50 -5.14 -7.80
C LEU A 210 17.42 -5.86 -9.14
N GLU A 211 17.04 -5.16 -10.21
CA GLU A 211 16.82 -5.73 -11.55
C GLU A 211 18.03 -6.49 -12.09
N PRO A 212 19.28 -5.98 -12.06
CA PRO A 212 20.45 -6.69 -12.60
C PRO A 212 20.75 -8.01 -11.87
N SER A 213 20.22 -8.17 -10.66
CA SER A 213 20.34 -9.37 -9.84
C SER A 213 19.16 -10.33 -10.00
N ASN A 214 18.23 -10.04 -10.92
CA ASN A 214 16.99 -10.80 -11.13
C ASN A 214 16.18 -10.98 -9.84
N ILE A 215 16.17 -9.94 -9.00
CA ILE A 215 15.34 -9.86 -7.81
C ILE A 215 14.09 -9.06 -8.19
N LYS A 216 12.91 -9.62 -7.92
CA LYS A 216 11.63 -8.97 -8.24
C LYS A 216 11.02 -8.37 -6.98
N VAL A 217 10.37 -7.23 -7.10
CA VAL A 217 9.66 -6.59 -6.00
C VAL A 217 8.28 -6.12 -6.45
N SER A 218 7.28 -6.34 -5.61
CA SER A 218 5.91 -5.88 -5.82
C SER A 218 5.34 -5.26 -4.56
N LEU A 219 4.64 -4.15 -4.74
CA LEU A 219 3.87 -3.42 -3.77
C LEU A 219 2.39 -3.81 -3.94
N ILE A 220 1.83 -4.39 -2.89
CA ILE A 220 0.41 -4.70 -2.82
C ILE A 220 -0.30 -3.47 -2.30
N ILE A 221 -1.05 -2.81 -3.18
CA ILE A 221 -1.81 -1.59 -2.85
C ILE A 221 -3.25 -2.01 -2.63
N THR A 222 -3.63 -2.14 -1.37
CA THR A 222 -5.03 -2.34 -1.01
C THR A 222 -5.61 -1.07 -0.42
N GLY A 223 -6.91 -0.92 -0.59
CA GLY A 223 -7.69 -0.12 0.34
C GLY A 223 -7.89 -0.92 1.63
N LEU A 224 -9.06 -0.72 2.20
CA LEU A 224 -9.54 -1.44 3.35
C LEU A 224 -9.90 -2.89 3.00
N ALA A 225 -9.24 -3.85 3.65
CA ALA A 225 -9.42 -5.29 3.45
C ALA A 225 -10.03 -5.96 4.68
N LYS A 226 -10.99 -6.86 4.48
CA LYS A 226 -11.63 -7.62 5.56
C LYS A 226 -10.89 -8.91 5.80
N ARG A 227 -10.93 -9.32 7.06
CA ARG A 227 -10.62 -10.68 7.43
C ARG A 227 -11.81 -11.57 7.10
N ASP A 228 -11.61 -12.56 6.23
CA ASP A 228 -12.63 -13.53 5.84
C ASP A 228 -12.48 -14.89 6.55
N GLU A 229 -11.41 -15.07 7.32
CA GLU A 229 -11.14 -16.31 8.05
C GLU A 229 -12.07 -16.48 9.25
N PRO A 230 -12.63 -17.67 9.49
CA PRO A 230 -13.39 -17.95 10.71
C PRO A 230 -12.45 -17.92 11.93
N THR A 231 -12.70 -17.01 12.87
CA THR A 231 -11.98 -16.97 14.15
C THR A 231 -12.66 -17.88 15.16
N GLN A 232 -11.91 -18.83 15.74
CA GLN A 232 -12.28 -19.41 17.04
C GLN A 232 -12.13 -18.28 18.08
N ASP A 233 -13.21 -17.90 18.74
CA ASP A 233 -13.35 -16.71 19.61
C ASP A 233 -12.18 -16.41 20.56
N THR A 234 -11.97 -15.12 20.90
CA THR A 234 -12.26 -14.57 22.27
C THR A 234 -11.80 -13.12 22.47
N HIS A 235 -12.62 -12.38 23.21
CA HIS A 235 -12.53 -10.97 23.65
C HIS A 235 -13.10 -9.95 22.65
N GLY A 236 -14.27 -9.41 23.01
CA GLY A 236 -15.09 -8.55 22.18
C GLY A 236 -14.36 -7.33 21.60
N GLN A 237 -14.88 -6.88 20.45
CA GLN A 237 -14.63 -5.57 19.86
C GLN A 237 -13.19 -5.26 19.41
N ILE A 238 -12.47 -6.21 18.80
CA ILE A 238 -11.43 -5.78 17.86
C ILE A 238 -12.15 -5.38 16.57
N PRO A 239 -12.19 -4.09 16.16
CA PRO A 239 -12.84 -3.72 14.91
C PRO A 239 -12.20 -4.49 13.74
N ASN A 240 -12.92 -4.67 12.63
CA ASN A 240 -12.41 -5.24 11.37
C ASN A 240 -11.13 -4.54 10.82
N TRP A 241 -10.70 -3.46 11.48
CA TRP A 241 -9.62 -2.55 11.14
C TRP A 241 -8.44 -2.58 12.12
N ALA A 242 -8.24 -3.66 12.87
CA ALA A 242 -7.30 -3.81 14.00
C ALA A 242 -5.84 -3.29 13.83
N HIS A 243 -5.42 -2.89 12.62
CA HIS A 243 -4.16 -2.23 12.38
C HIS A 243 -4.22 -0.69 12.54
N PHE A 244 -5.38 -0.09 12.83
CA PHE A 244 -5.49 1.34 13.13
C PHE A 244 -5.77 1.59 14.61
N LEU A 245 -4.90 2.40 15.24
CA LEU A 245 -5.17 3.02 16.53
C LEU A 245 -6.01 4.28 16.30
N ILE A 246 -6.84 4.66 17.28
CA ILE A 246 -7.68 5.86 17.20
C ILE A 246 -7.32 6.79 18.34
N THR A 247 -6.92 8.01 18.00
CA THR A 247 -6.60 9.08 18.94
C THR A 247 -7.87 9.83 19.36
N THR A 248 -7.86 10.35 20.59
CA THR A 248 -8.94 11.21 21.08
C THR A 248 -8.80 12.62 20.47
N PRO A 249 -9.83 13.14 19.78
CA PRO A 249 -9.72 14.45 19.13
C PRO A 249 -9.71 15.59 20.16
N SER A 250 -8.84 16.58 19.97
CA SER A 250 -8.88 17.83 20.75
C SER A 250 -10.02 18.76 20.30
N ALA A 251 -10.27 19.82 21.06
CA ALA A 251 -11.42 20.71 20.85
C ALA A 251 -11.54 21.27 19.41
N PRO A 252 -10.45 21.71 18.72
CA PRO A 252 -10.53 22.17 17.34
C PRO A 252 -10.98 21.09 16.34
N TYR A 253 -10.72 19.81 16.64
CA TYR A 253 -10.99 18.69 15.75
C TYR A 253 -12.18 17.82 16.18
N ALA A 254 -12.79 18.09 17.34
CA ALA A 254 -13.87 17.30 17.93
C ALA A 254 -15.17 17.30 17.11
N GLY A 255 -15.35 18.27 16.20
CA GLY A 255 -16.54 18.36 15.35
C GLY A 255 -16.76 17.12 14.49
N VAL A 256 -17.99 16.62 14.42
CA VAL A 256 -18.34 15.40 13.65
C VAL A 256 -18.05 15.56 12.15
N THR A 257 -18.11 16.79 11.62
CA THR A 257 -17.78 17.14 10.22
C THR A 257 -16.33 17.57 10.03
N SER A 258 -15.52 17.61 11.10
CA SER A 258 -14.11 17.98 11.02
C SER A 258 -13.41 17.16 9.93
N PRO A 259 -12.59 17.78 9.06
CA PRO A 259 -11.77 17.04 8.09
C PRO A 259 -10.86 16.02 8.78
N ALA A 260 -10.34 16.30 9.98
CA ALA A 260 -9.51 15.36 10.73
C ALA A 260 -10.22 14.05 11.10
N ASN A 261 -11.56 14.08 11.18
CA ASN A 261 -12.38 12.88 11.41
C ASN A 261 -12.71 12.12 10.11
N HIS A 262 -12.19 12.52 8.95
CA HIS A 262 -12.50 11.87 7.67
C HIS A 262 -12.08 10.40 7.66
N ALA A 263 -10.84 10.07 8.01
CA ALA A 263 -10.39 8.69 8.08
C ALA A 263 -11.24 7.83 9.03
N ARG A 264 -11.63 8.37 10.19
CA ARG A 264 -12.55 7.70 11.12
C ARG A 264 -13.90 7.38 10.45
N ARG A 265 -14.47 8.34 9.73
CA ARG A 265 -15.72 8.16 8.97
C ARG A 265 -15.55 7.15 7.82
N MET A 266 -14.45 7.20 7.07
CA MET A 266 -14.17 6.24 6.00
C MET A 266 -14.10 4.82 6.54
N VAL A 267 -13.35 4.61 7.61
CA VAL A 267 -13.20 3.31 8.27
C VAL A 267 -14.55 2.77 8.75
N GLN A 268 -15.41 3.62 9.33
CA GLN A 268 -16.78 3.23 9.69
C GLN A 268 -17.67 2.94 8.47
N TRP A 269 -17.57 3.74 7.41
CA TRP A 269 -18.46 3.65 6.24
C TRP A 269 -18.11 2.47 5.30
N ILE A 270 -16.82 2.20 5.09
CA ILE A 270 -16.38 1.11 4.20
C ILE A 270 -16.73 -0.26 4.80
N GLN A 271 -16.91 -0.33 6.13
CA GLN A 271 -17.26 -1.53 6.88
C GLN A 271 -18.54 -2.21 6.36
N ASP A 272 -19.46 -1.44 5.78
CA ASP A 272 -20.78 -1.94 5.39
C ASP A 272 -20.97 -2.14 3.89
N LYS A 273 -20.04 -1.69 3.02
CA LYS A 273 -20.36 -1.46 1.59
C LYS A 273 -19.40 -2.02 0.55
N GLN A 274 -18.08 -2.02 0.77
CA GLN A 274 -17.10 -2.40 -0.27
C GLN A 274 -15.78 -2.91 0.30
N ILE A 275 -15.80 -4.06 0.96
CA ILE A 275 -14.58 -4.59 1.56
C ILE A 275 -13.87 -5.60 0.64
N THR A 276 -12.59 -5.34 0.38
CA THR A 276 -11.71 -6.26 -0.34
C THR A 276 -11.47 -7.50 0.51
N SER A 277 -11.69 -8.69 -0.04
CA SER A 277 -11.47 -9.95 0.67
C SER A 277 -9.99 -10.20 0.91
N GLY A 278 -9.59 -10.40 2.17
CA GLY A 278 -8.21 -10.73 2.54
C GLY A 278 -7.75 -12.07 1.96
N LEU A 279 -8.65 -13.05 1.88
CA LEU A 279 -8.36 -14.34 1.23
C LEU A 279 -8.14 -14.16 -0.27
N LYS A 280 -8.97 -13.37 -0.98
CA LYS A 280 -8.75 -13.10 -2.40
C LYS A 280 -7.45 -12.32 -2.65
N VAL A 281 -7.09 -11.41 -1.75
CA VAL A 281 -5.78 -10.73 -1.79
C VAL A 281 -4.64 -11.73 -1.62
N ALA A 282 -4.74 -12.63 -0.64
CA ALA A 282 -3.73 -13.66 -0.39
C ALA A 282 -3.55 -14.61 -1.59
N GLU A 283 -4.64 -14.99 -2.26
CA GLU A 283 -4.60 -15.78 -3.49
C GLU A 283 -3.83 -15.07 -4.62
N MET A 284 -4.07 -13.76 -4.80
CA MET A 284 -3.32 -12.95 -5.77
C MET A 284 -1.85 -12.79 -5.39
N VAL A 285 -1.54 -12.65 -4.10
CA VAL A 285 -0.15 -12.62 -3.61
C VAL A 285 0.56 -13.94 -3.89
N TRP A 286 -0.12 -15.06 -3.71
CA TRP A 286 0.43 -16.37 -4.04
C TRP A 286 0.70 -16.51 -5.54
N GLU A 287 -0.24 -16.11 -6.40
CA GLU A 287 -0.02 -16.12 -7.87
C GLU A 287 1.14 -15.19 -8.26
N LEU A 288 1.24 -14.03 -7.63
CA LEU A 288 2.29 -13.04 -7.90
C LEU A 288 3.69 -13.56 -7.57
N ALA A 289 3.84 -14.32 -6.48
CA ALA A 289 5.11 -14.94 -6.13
C ALA A 289 5.56 -15.99 -7.16
N HIS A 290 4.64 -16.63 -7.87
CA HIS A 290 4.95 -17.68 -8.83
C HIS A 290 4.99 -17.18 -10.28
N CYS A 291 4.49 -15.98 -10.56
CA CYS A 291 4.48 -15.43 -11.92
C CYS A 291 5.88 -14.98 -12.37
N GLN A 292 6.12 -14.97 -13.67
CA GLN A 292 7.44 -14.65 -14.23
C GLN A 292 7.74 -13.14 -14.16
N ASN A 293 6.77 -12.30 -14.50
CA ASN A 293 6.92 -10.86 -14.66
C ASN A 293 5.93 -10.10 -13.78
N PRO A 294 6.14 -10.09 -12.45
CA PRO A 294 5.25 -9.38 -11.54
C PRO A 294 5.37 -7.85 -11.74
N PRO A 295 4.27 -7.08 -11.67
CA PRO A 295 4.34 -5.62 -11.68
C PRO A 295 4.94 -5.06 -10.39
N LEU A 296 5.49 -3.84 -10.46
CA LEU A 296 5.90 -3.10 -9.25
C LEU A 296 4.71 -2.81 -8.35
N ARG A 297 3.55 -2.41 -8.89
CA ARG A 297 2.35 -2.07 -8.11
C ARG A 297 1.17 -2.93 -8.55
N LEU A 298 0.57 -3.65 -7.60
CA LEU A 298 -0.65 -4.40 -7.81
C LEU A 298 -1.77 -3.81 -6.95
N LEU A 299 -2.71 -3.13 -7.59
CA LEU A 299 -3.87 -2.52 -6.92
C LEU A 299 -4.97 -3.57 -6.78
N LEU A 300 -5.40 -3.83 -5.54
CA LEU A 300 -6.42 -4.84 -5.24
C LEU A 300 -7.62 -4.19 -4.55
N GLY A 301 -8.77 -4.32 -5.20
CA GLY A 301 -10.05 -3.75 -4.75
C GLY A 301 -10.47 -2.52 -5.56
N GLN A 302 -11.78 -2.38 -5.78
CA GLN A 302 -12.35 -1.29 -6.58
C GLN A 302 -11.94 0.09 -6.07
N HIS A 303 -12.09 0.34 -4.76
CA HIS A 303 -11.66 1.58 -4.13
C HIS A 303 -10.17 1.88 -4.37
N ALA A 304 -9.30 0.88 -4.30
CA ALA A 304 -7.87 1.10 -4.53
C ALA A 304 -7.60 1.60 -5.95
N VAL A 305 -8.22 0.95 -6.95
CA VAL A 305 -8.08 1.31 -8.36
C VAL A 305 -8.66 2.69 -8.66
N GLU A 306 -9.87 2.96 -8.19
CA GLU A 306 -10.57 4.23 -8.44
C GLU A 306 -9.86 5.41 -7.77
N SER A 307 -9.53 5.31 -6.47
CA SER A 307 -8.87 6.41 -5.77
C SER A 307 -7.49 6.72 -6.33
N MET A 308 -6.71 5.70 -6.72
CA MET A 308 -5.41 5.91 -7.36
C MET A 308 -5.55 6.56 -8.74
N ARG A 309 -6.52 6.10 -9.54
CA ARG A 309 -6.79 6.70 -10.86
C ARG A 309 -7.15 8.18 -10.73
N ASP A 310 -8.03 8.51 -9.79
CA ASP A 310 -8.47 9.89 -9.59
C ASP A 310 -7.35 10.79 -9.07
N ARG A 311 -6.50 10.30 -8.15
CA ARG A 311 -5.33 11.04 -7.70
C ARG A 311 -4.33 11.32 -8.82
N LEU A 312 -4.05 10.33 -9.67
CA LEU A 312 -3.14 10.50 -10.80
C LEU A 312 -3.70 11.50 -11.80
N ARG A 313 -5.01 11.47 -12.07
CA ARG A 313 -5.67 12.46 -12.92
C ARG A 313 -5.52 13.88 -12.34
N PHE A 314 -5.84 14.06 -11.06
CA PHE A 314 -5.71 15.36 -10.40
C PHE A 314 -4.26 15.87 -10.42
N THR A 315 -3.29 14.99 -10.20
CA THR A 315 -1.87 15.37 -10.26
C THR A 315 -1.46 15.79 -11.66
N LEU A 316 -1.97 15.11 -12.70
CA LEU A 316 -1.73 15.49 -14.09
C LEU A 316 -2.37 16.84 -14.41
N GLU A 317 -3.62 17.06 -14.00
CA GLU A 317 -4.32 18.33 -14.18
C GLU A 317 -3.54 19.49 -13.54
N GLU A 318 -3.06 19.31 -12.30
CA GLU A 318 -2.22 20.29 -11.62
C GLU A 318 -0.92 20.57 -12.40
N ILE A 319 -0.23 19.54 -12.90
CA ILE A 319 0.96 19.73 -13.75
C ILE A 319 0.60 20.54 -14.99
N GLU A 320 -0.50 20.21 -15.67
CA GLU A 320 -0.91 20.88 -16.91
C GLU A 320 -1.30 22.35 -16.70
N ASP A 321 -1.94 22.67 -15.57
CA ASP A 321 -2.29 24.05 -15.19
C ASP A 321 -1.03 24.90 -14.97
N TRP A 322 -0.01 24.32 -14.32
CA TRP A 322 1.20 25.04 -13.91
C TRP A 322 2.39 24.86 -14.87
N LYS A 323 2.27 24.03 -15.92
CA LYS A 323 3.40 23.70 -16.82
C LYS A 323 4.03 24.90 -17.50
N HIS A 324 3.29 26.00 -17.68
CA HIS A 324 3.79 27.21 -18.33
C HIS A 324 4.94 27.87 -17.55
N LEU A 325 5.14 27.50 -16.28
CA LEU A 325 6.25 27.97 -15.43
C LEU A 325 7.55 27.14 -15.55
N TYR A 326 7.62 26.20 -16.49
CA TYR A 326 8.77 25.27 -16.60
C TYR A 326 10.09 25.93 -17.02
N ASN A 327 10.02 27.03 -17.78
CA ASN A 327 11.20 27.74 -18.27
C ASN A 327 11.53 28.89 -17.32
N LEU A 328 12.48 28.66 -16.42
CA LEU A 328 12.99 29.65 -15.47
C LEU A 328 14.35 30.23 -15.91
N ASP A 329 14.70 30.09 -17.19
CA ASP A 329 15.95 30.64 -17.71
C ASP A 329 15.93 32.17 -17.66
N ASP A 330 17.01 32.78 -17.16
CA ASP A 330 17.20 34.24 -16.98
C ASP A 330 17.28 35.04 -18.30
N SER A 331 17.00 34.42 -19.46
CA SER A 331 17.11 35.08 -20.76
C SER A 331 16.16 36.28 -20.91
N ASP A 332 15.07 36.32 -20.13
CA ASP A 332 14.15 37.45 -20.06
C ASP A 332 14.63 38.58 -19.11
N ILE A 333 15.60 38.31 -18.22
CA ILE A 333 16.20 39.32 -17.33
C ILE A 333 17.31 40.10 -18.04
N GLN A 334 18.05 39.45 -18.95
CA GLN A 334 19.14 40.11 -19.70
C GLN A 334 18.61 41.13 -20.72
N ASN A 335 17.44 40.90 -21.32
CA ASN A 335 16.85 41.82 -22.30
C ASN A 335 16.30 43.15 -21.72
N GLN A 336 16.24 43.31 -20.39
CA GLN A 336 15.83 44.57 -19.76
C GLN A 336 17.01 45.47 -19.36
N ASN A 337 18.22 44.92 -19.21
CA ASN A 337 19.40 45.71 -18.82
C ASN A 337 20.15 46.34 -20.01
N ASP A 338 19.98 45.82 -21.24
CA ASP A 338 20.60 46.38 -22.44
C ASP A 338 19.87 47.61 -23.01
N GLY A 339 18.75 48.05 -22.39
CA GLY A 339 17.96 49.20 -22.84
C GLY A 339 18.34 50.53 -22.20
N GLN A 340 19.39 50.59 -21.37
CA GLN A 340 19.65 51.76 -20.52
C GLN A 340 21.14 52.12 -20.34
N GLU A 341 21.99 51.92 -21.35
CA GLU A 341 23.34 52.53 -21.40
C GLU A 341 23.70 53.01 -22.82
N ASP A 342 23.44 54.29 -23.11
CA ASP A 342 24.30 55.24 -23.88
C ASP A 342 23.52 56.59 -23.98
N GLY A 343 23.98 57.75 -23.49
CA GLY A 343 25.34 58.27 -23.57
C GLY A 343 25.57 58.92 -24.94
N GLY A 344 24.83 59.95 -25.34
CA GLY A 344 25.34 61.34 -25.36
C GLY A 344 26.59 61.55 -26.22
N GLU A 345 26.47 62.14 -27.41
CA GLU A 345 27.52 62.94 -28.09
C GLU A 345 26.92 63.70 -29.30
N MET A 346 26.81 65.03 -29.18
CA MET A 346 27.57 66.06 -29.91
C MET A 346 27.27 66.21 -31.41
N GLU A 347 26.71 67.38 -31.75
CA GLU A 347 26.67 67.95 -33.09
C GLU A 347 28.09 68.17 -33.63
N ASP A 348 28.35 67.79 -34.89
CA ASP A 348 29.26 68.55 -35.73
C ASP A 348 28.92 68.38 -37.22
N VAL A 349 28.66 69.53 -37.85
CA VAL A 349 28.35 69.72 -39.27
C VAL A 349 29.67 69.88 -40.02
N VAL A 350 29.98 69.01 -40.98
CA VAL A 350 30.98 69.31 -42.02
C VAL A 350 30.53 68.82 -43.40
N MET A 351 30.58 69.77 -44.32
CA MET A 351 30.25 69.72 -45.74
C MET A 351 30.99 68.62 -46.52
N SER A 352 30.27 68.01 -47.47
CA SER A 352 30.88 67.37 -48.63
C SER A 352 30.67 68.23 -49.88
N THR A 353 31.74 68.88 -50.35
CA THR A 353 31.88 69.39 -51.70
C THR A 353 32.15 68.23 -52.66
N ARG A 354 31.37 68.11 -53.73
CA ARG A 354 31.75 67.45 -54.99
C ARG A 354 31.35 68.35 -56.16
N GLU A 355 32.34 69.11 -56.62
CA GLU A 355 32.62 69.44 -58.03
C GLU A 355 32.65 68.12 -58.85
N ASP A 356 32.38 68.02 -60.15
CA ASP A 356 32.03 68.97 -61.20
C ASP A 356 31.53 68.14 -62.41
N ASP A 357 31.15 68.87 -63.47
CA ASP A 357 30.95 68.48 -64.87
C ASP A 357 29.53 68.11 -65.32
N ASP A 358 29.01 68.54 -66.46
CA ASP A 358 29.07 69.72 -67.35
C ASP A 358 28.13 69.35 -68.53
N ASP A 359 27.55 70.37 -69.17
CA ASP A 359 26.93 70.38 -70.50
C ASP A 359 25.70 69.48 -70.83
N SER A 360 24.54 70.10 -71.08
CA SER A 360 24.20 70.55 -72.45
C SER A 360 22.73 71.04 -72.62
N LYS A 361 22.63 72.28 -73.12
CA LYS A 361 21.54 72.94 -73.88
C LYS A 361 20.23 73.36 -73.22
#